data_AF-A0A7V9F2R2-F1
#
_entry.id   AF-A0A7V9F2R2-F1
#
_cell.length_a   1.000
_cell.length_b   1.000
_cell.length_c   1.000
_cell.angle_alpha   90.00
_cell.angle_beta   90.00
_cell.angle_gamma   90.00
#
_symmetry.space_group_name_H-M   'P 1'
#
loop_
_entity.id
_entity.type
_entity.pdbx_description
1 polymer ?
#
loop_
_entity_poly.entity_id
_entity_poly.type
_entity_poly.pdbx_seq_one_letter_code
_entity_poly.pdbx_strand_id
1 'polypeptide(L)'
;MDAPLALYRRYRPDTFTDVIGQDHVTAPLSQALDNNRVHHAYLFSGPRGCGKTTSARIMARALNCAEGPTSTPCGKCESCLE
;
A
#
# COMPACT_ATOMS: atom_id res chain seq x y z
N MET A 1 -7.71 -6.51 29.00
CA MET A 1 -7.07 -7.64 28.28
C MET A 1 -7.54 -7.57 26.86
N ASP A 2 -6.77 -6.93 25.98
CA ASP A 2 -7.11 -6.88 24.56
C ASP A 2 -7.10 -8.30 23.97
N ALA A 3 -8.21 -8.67 23.33
CA ALA A 3 -8.28 -9.91 22.58
C ALA A 3 -7.20 -9.89 21.47
N PRO A 4 -6.49 -11.00 21.23
CA PRO A 4 -5.44 -11.03 20.22
C PRO A 4 -6.04 -10.68 18.85
N LEU A 5 -5.47 -9.66 18.19
CA LEU A 5 -5.83 -9.28 16.83
C LEU A 5 -5.72 -10.50 15.89
N ALA A 6 -6.73 -10.70 15.05
CA ALA A 6 -6.70 -11.73 14.03
C ALA A 6 -5.43 -11.58 13.16
N LEU A 7 -4.75 -12.69 12.87
CA LEU A 7 -3.43 -12.69 12.22
C LEU A 7 -3.42 -11.88 10.91
N TYR A 8 -4.47 -11.98 10.10
CA TYR A 8 -4.57 -11.24 8.83
C TYR A 8 -4.62 -9.72 9.01
N ARG A 9 -5.04 -9.22 10.17
CA ARG A 9 -5.00 -7.78 10.50
C ARG A 9 -3.62 -7.39 11.01
N ARG A 10 -3.02 -8.24 11.85
CA ARG A 10 -1.70 -8.00 12.43
C ARG A 10 -0.59 -7.96 11.37
N TYR A 11 -0.68 -8.79 10.34
CA TYR A 11 0.32 -8.91 9.29
C TYR A 11 -0.12 -8.28 7.97
N ARG A 12 -1.11 -7.37 8.00
CA ARG A 12 -1.54 -6.69 6.78
C ARG A 12 -0.43 -5.71 6.36
N PRO A 13 0.14 -5.83 5.15
CA PRO A 13 1.18 -4.93 4.66
C PRO A 13 0.71 -3.47 4.65
N ASP A 14 1.52 -2.57 5.19
CA ASP A 14 1.23 -1.13 5.24
C ASP A 14 2.02 -0.33 4.20
N THR A 15 3.17 -0.86 3.77
CA THR A 15 4.01 -0.27 2.71
C THR A 15 4.25 -1.27 1.58
N PHE A 16 4.72 -0.80 0.42
CA PHE A 16 5.03 -1.66 -0.72
C PHE A 16 6.19 -2.63 -0.44
N THR A 17 7.10 -2.28 0.46
CA THR A 17 8.21 -3.13 0.90
C THR A 17 7.75 -4.31 1.77
N ASP A 18 6.58 -4.20 2.41
CA ASP A 18 6.01 -5.28 3.23
C ASP A 18 5.25 -6.33 2.40
N VAL A 19 5.04 -6.06 1.11
CA VAL A 19 4.34 -6.98 0.20
C VAL A 19 5.32 -8.04 -0.29
N ILE A 20 5.00 -9.30 -0.02
CA ILE A 20 5.90 -10.43 -0.30
C ILE A 20 5.70 -10.95 -1.73
N GLY A 21 6.79 -11.11 -2.47
CA GLY A 21 6.84 -11.85 -3.74
C GLY A 21 6.20 -11.15 -4.94
N GLN A 22 6.01 -9.83 -4.88
CA GLN A 22 5.43 -9.03 -5.97
C GLN A 22 6.31 -7.86 -6.38
N ASP A 23 7.64 -8.02 -6.34
CA ASP A 23 8.61 -6.95 -6.64
C ASP A 23 8.41 -6.33 -8.02
N HIS A 24 8.06 -7.14 -9.02
CA HIS A 24 7.73 -6.68 -10.38
C HIS A 24 6.52 -5.74 -10.45
N VAL A 25 5.65 -5.75 -9.43
CA VAL A 25 4.48 -4.89 -9.33
C VAL A 25 4.76 -3.71 -8.38
N THR A 26 5.37 -3.98 -7.23
CA THR A 26 5.57 -2.97 -6.18
C THR A 26 6.66 -1.97 -6.51
N ALA A 27 7.77 -2.40 -7.12
CA ALA A 27 8.88 -1.50 -7.45
C ALA A 27 8.48 -0.41 -8.47
N PRO A 28 7.78 -0.72 -9.59
CA PRO A 28 7.29 0.32 -10.50
C PRO A 28 6.29 1.29 -9.85
N LEU A 29 5.45 0.82 -8.94
CA LEU A 29 4.48 1.66 -8.23
C LEU A 29 5.17 2.63 -7.27
N SER A 30 6.12 2.14 -6.47
CA SER A 30 6.95 2.98 -5.61
C SER A 30 7.69 4.04 -6.44
N GLN A 31 8.33 3.64 -7.54
CA GLN A 31 9.05 4.56 -8.40
C GLN A 31 8.14 5.60 -9.07
N ALA A 32 6.91 5.21 -9.43
CA ALA A 32 5.93 6.13 -10.00
C ALA A 32 5.48 7.19 -8.98
N LEU A 33 5.34 6.82 -7.70
CA LEU A 33 5.05 7.76 -6.62
C LEU A 33 6.21 8.73 -6.42
N ASP A 34 7.43 8.22 -6.26
CA ASP A 34 8.61 9.03 -5.94
C ASP A 34 8.98 10.00 -7.07
N ASN A 35 8.70 9.62 -8.32
CA ASN A 35 8.93 10.48 -9.48
C ASN A 35 7.73 11.37 -9.84
N ASN A 36 6.65 11.34 -9.06
CA ASN A 36 5.39 12.02 -9.36
C ASN A 36 4.85 11.69 -10.78
N ARG A 37 4.95 10.42 -11.17
CA ARG A 37 4.48 9.87 -12.46
C ARG A 37 3.26 8.97 -12.27
N VAL A 38 2.30 9.45 -11.49
CA VAL A 38 1.09 8.69 -11.15
C VAL A 38 0.09 8.75 -12.30
N HIS A 39 -0.50 7.61 -12.65
CA HIS A 39 -1.57 7.54 -13.66
C HIS A 39 -2.94 7.82 -13.07
N HIS A 40 -3.88 8.23 -13.93
CA HIS A 40 -5.27 8.51 -13.57
C HIS A 40 -6.03 7.27 -13.06
N ALA A 41 -5.62 6.06 -13.47
CA ALA A 41 -6.27 4.81 -13.08
C ALA A 41 -5.26 3.66 -13.05
N TYR A 42 -5.47 2.74 -12.09
CA TYR A 42 -4.73 1.49 -11.96
C TYR A 42 -5.69 0.31 -11.89
N LEU A 43 -5.44 -0.72 -12.71
CA LEU A 43 -6.18 -1.98 -12.69
C LEU A 43 -5.31 -3.07 -12.05
N PHE A 44 -5.66 -3.47 -10.83
CA PHE A 44 -5.03 -4.63 -10.18
C PHE A 44 -5.83 -5.90 -10.54
N SER A 45 -5.23 -6.81 -11.30
CA SER A 45 -5.86 -8.08 -11.74
C SER A 45 -5.11 -9.31 -11.24
N GLY A 46 -5.82 -10.43 -11.08
CA GLY A 46 -5.23 -11.71 -10.63
C GLY A 46 -6.14 -12.55 -9.70
N PRO A 47 -5.72 -13.78 -9.33
CA PRO A 47 -6.49 -14.72 -8.51
C PRO A 47 -6.90 -14.18 -7.12
N ARG A 48 -7.90 -14.78 -6.48
CA ARG A 48 -8.28 -14.39 -5.11
C ARG A 48 -7.10 -14.62 -4.14
N GLY A 49 -6.95 -13.71 -3.17
CA GLY A 49 -5.87 -13.79 -2.17
C GLY A 49 -4.51 -13.23 -2.61
N CYS A 50 -4.30 -12.88 -3.88
CA CYS A 50 -3.00 -12.37 -4.37
C CYS A 50 -2.69 -10.90 -4.01
N GLY A 51 -3.32 -10.31 -2.99
CA GLY A 51 -2.95 -8.98 -2.51
C GLY A 51 -3.45 -7.76 -3.31
N LYS A 52 -4.27 -7.91 -4.36
CA LYS A 52 -4.79 -6.78 -5.19
C LYS A 52 -5.34 -5.60 -4.38
N THR A 53 -6.28 -5.88 -3.48
CA THR A 53 -6.92 -4.85 -2.64
C THR A 53 -5.93 -4.28 -1.62
N THR A 54 -4.96 -5.08 -1.16
CA THR A 54 -3.90 -4.62 -0.28
C THR A 54 -2.98 -3.63 -1.01
N SER A 55 -2.52 -3.95 -2.23
CA SER A 55 -1.68 -3.06 -3.04
C SER A 55 -2.42 -1.77 -3.40
N ALA A 56 -3.70 -1.86 -3.76
CA ALA A 56 -4.54 -0.68 -3.99
C ALA A 56 -4.67 0.22 -2.74
N ARG A 57 -4.83 -0.40 -1.55
CA ARG A 57 -4.87 0.33 -0.28
C ARG A 57 -3.55 1.04 0.01
N ILE A 58 -2.42 0.37 -0.18
CA ILE A 58 -1.09 0.96 0.00
C ILE A 58 -0.91 2.14 -0.97
N MET A 59 -1.31 1.99 -2.24
CA MET A 59 -1.26 3.06 -3.22
C MET A 59 -2.10 4.28 -2.80
N ALA A 60 -3.34 4.06 -2.35
CA ALA A 60 -4.21 5.13 -1.89
C ALA A 60 -3.61 5.85 -0.67
N ARG A 61 -3.06 5.10 0.28
CA ARG A 61 -2.36 5.64 1.46
C ARG A 61 -1.15 6.49 1.06
N ALA A 62 -0.33 6.00 0.14
CA ALA A 62 0.83 6.71 -0.40
C ALA A 62 0.48 8.03 -1.10
N LEU A 63 -0.63 8.04 -1.84
CA LEU A 63 -1.13 9.23 -2.55
C LEU A 63 -1.75 10.26 -1.61
N ASN A 64 -2.52 9.80 -0.62
CA ASN A 64 -3.28 10.69 0.29
C ASN A 64 -2.50 11.06 1.56
N CYS A 65 -1.29 10.53 1.74
CA CYS A 65 -0.43 10.89 2.87
C CYS A 65 -0.22 12.40 2.91
N ALA A 66 -0.27 13.00 4.11
CA ALA A 66 0.00 14.43 4.29
C ALA A 66 1.44 14.83 3.88
N GLU A 67 2.36 13.87 3.88
CA GLU A 67 3.75 14.00 3.43
C GLU A 67 3.94 13.40 2.01
N GLY A 68 2.85 13.10 1.30
CA GLY A 68 2.86 12.48 -0.04
C GLY A 68 2.64 13.46 -1.21
N PRO A 69 2.68 12.96 -2.47
CA PRO A 69 2.82 11.56 -2.88
C PRO A 69 4.21 10.98 -2.55
N THR A 70 4.25 9.80 -1.92
CA THR A 70 5.52 9.13 -1.54
C THR A 70 5.35 7.62 -1.52
N SER A 71 6.39 6.86 -1.90
CA SER A 71 6.41 5.41 -1.72
C SER A 71 6.48 4.97 -0.24
N THR A 72 6.85 5.90 0.65
CA THR A 72 7.02 5.67 2.09
C THR A 72 6.06 6.54 2.91
N PRO A 73 4.76 6.18 2.98
CA PRO A 73 3.78 6.96 3.72
C PRO A 73 4.11 7.03 5.21
N CYS A 74 3.82 8.16 5.85
CA CYS A 74 4.26 8.45 7.23
C CYS A 74 3.65 7.57 8.34
N GLY A 75 2.58 6.82 8.05
CA GLY A 75 1.91 5.94 9.02
C GLY A 75 1.20 6.62 10.19
N LYS A 76 1.24 7.96 10.30
CA LYS A 76 0.75 8.73 11.48
C LYS A 76 -0.35 9.76 11.17
N CYS A 77 -0.51 10.17 9.91
CA CYS A 77 -1.55 11.14 9.52
C CYS A 77 -2.93 10.47 9.39
N GLU A 78 -4.00 11.26 9.39
CA GLU A 78 -5.38 10.77 9.30
C GLU A 78 -5.60 9.84 8.10
N SER A 79 -5.15 10.25 6.91
CA SER A 79 -5.19 9.42 5.70
C SER A 79 -4.41 8.10 5.79
N CYS A 80 -3.38 8.04 6.64
CA CYS A 80 -2.59 6.84 6.88
C CYS A 80 -3.16 5.95 7.98
N LEU A 81 -4.06 6.47 8.81
CA LEU A 81 -4.70 5.71 9.89
C LEU A 81 -6.05 5.11 9.47
N GLU A 82 -6.68 5.66 8.43
CA GLU A 82 -7.70 4.95 7.63
C GLU A 82 -7.14 3.68 6.94
#